data_AF-A0AAW4KM77-F1
#
_entry.id   AF-A0AAW4KM77-F1
#
_cell.length_a   1.000
_cell.length_b   1.000
_cell.length_c   1.000
_cell.angle_alpha   90.00
_cell.angle_beta   90.00
_cell.angle_gamma   90.00
#
_symmetry.space_group_name_H-M   'P 1'
#
loop_
_entity.id
_entity.type
_entity.pdbx_description
1 polymer ?
#
loop_
_entity_poly.entity_id
_entity_poly.type
_entity_poly.pdbx_seq_one_letter_code
_entity_poly.pdbx_strand_id
1 'polypeptide(L)'
;SLNTSITNLGNSFSTQLGNIITNGAGIKYFHSNSTLGDSTVSGNDSMAIGPVATASADNAIALGNGANASIANSLALGNGATTTAATATASGLVNGTTYAYAGT
;
A
#
# COMPACT_ATOMS: atom_id res chain seq x y z
N SER A 1 -36.26 2.51 -25.83
CA SER A 1 -36.38 3.95 -26.15
C SER A 1 -35.08 4.65 -25.79
N LEU A 2 -34.91 5.93 -26.12
CA LEU A 2 -33.75 6.71 -25.69
C LEU A 2 -33.51 6.60 -24.17
N ASN A 3 -34.59 6.61 -23.38
CA ASN A 3 -34.54 6.41 -21.94
C ASN A 3 -33.92 5.06 -21.55
N THR A 4 -34.33 3.96 -22.20
CA THR A 4 -33.75 2.63 -21.94
C THR A 4 -32.24 2.61 -22.21
N SER A 5 -31.78 3.23 -23.31
CA SER A 5 -30.37 3.28 -23.65
C SER A 5 -29.55 4.07 -22.62
N ILE A 6 -30.09 5.20 -22.14
CA ILE A 6 -29.46 6.01 -21.09
C ILE A 6 -29.36 5.22 -19.79
N THR A 7 -30.43 4.54 -19.37
CA THR A 7 -30.42 3.69 -18.18
C THR A 7 -29.38 2.59 -18.28
N ASN A 8 -29.31 1.90 -19.43
CA ASN A 8 -28.34 0.83 -19.64
C ASN A 8 -26.89 1.35 -19.54
N LEU A 9 -26.62 2.52 -20.12
CA LEU A 9 -25.29 3.15 -20.03
C LEU A 9 -24.92 3.50 -18.58
N GLY A 10 -25.87 4.08 -17.83
CA GLY A 10 -25.68 4.39 -16.41
C GLY A 10 -25.36 3.15 -15.59
N ASN A 11 -26.06 2.04 -15.84
CA ASN A 11 -25.84 0.77 -15.16
C ASN A 11 -24.47 0.16 -15.50
N SER A 12 -24.09 0.15 -16.78
CA SER A 12 -22.78 -0.34 -17.22
C SER A 12 -21.64 0.48 -16.60
N PHE A 13 -21.77 1.81 -16.57
CA PHE A 13 -20.78 2.68 -15.95
C PHE A 13 -20.68 2.45 -14.44
N SER A 14 -21.82 2.42 -13.73
CA SER A 14 -21.85 2.15 -12.29
C SER A 14 -21.20 0.81 -11.94
N THR A 15 -21.43 -0.22 -12.76
CA THR A 15 -20.83 -1.54 -12.57
C THR A 15 -19.32 -1.50 -12.77
N GLN A 16 -18.85 -0.89 -13.86
CA GLN A 16 -17.42 -0.79 -14.16
C GLN A 16 -16.68 0.02 -13.09
N LEU A 17 -17.29 1.11 -12.59
CA LEU A 17 -16.73 1.93 -11.53
C LEU A 17 -16.70 1.19 -10.18
N GLY A 18 -17.78 0.48 -9.83
CA GLY A 18 -17.83 -0.33 -8.62
C GLY A 18 -16.75 -1.43 -8.60
N ASN A 19 -16.46 -2.02 -9.76
CA ASN A 19 -15.38 -2.98 -9.88
C ASN A 19 -13.99 -2.37 -9.66
N ILE A 20 -13.77 -1.12 -10.08
CA ILE A 20 -12.50 -0.42 -9.90
C ILE A 20 -12.30 0.02 -8.45
N ILE A 21 -13.33 0.54 -7.79
CA ILE A 21 -13.21 1.22 -6.48
C ILE A 21 -13.55 0.29 -5.30
N THR A 22 -14.58 -0.54 -5.43
CA THR A 22 -15.14 -1.29 -4.28
C THR A 22 -14.70 -2.75 -4.27
N ASN A 23 -14.68 -3.40 -5.44
CA ASN A 23 -14.40 -4.83 -5.53
C ASN A 23 -12.93 -5.17 -5.84
N GLY A 24 -12.06 -4.15 -5.93
CA GLY A 24 -10.61 -4.33 -6.12
C GLY A 24 -10.17 -4.83 -7.50
N ALA A 25 -11.07 -5.01 -8.47
CA ALA A 25 -10.74 -5.51 -9.81
C ALA A 25 -9.71 -4.64 -10.54
N GLY A 26 -9.58 -3.36 -10.16
CA GLY A 26 -8.49 -2.48 -10.57
C GLY A 26 -8.47 -2.16 -12.08
N ILE A 27 -7.30 -1.76 -12.57
CA ILE A 27 -7.00 -1.47 -13.99
C ILE A 27 -5.74 -2.24 -14.41
N LYS A 28 -5.49 -2.42 -15.71
CA LYS A 28 -4.44 -3.30 -16.30
C LYS A 28 -3.11 -3.44 -15.52
N TYR A 29 -2.62 -2.37 -14.91
CA TYR A 29 -1.31 -2.33 -14.22
C TYR A 29 -1.43 -2.19 -12.70
N PHE A 30 -2.64 -2.01 -12.16
CA PHE A 30 -2.93 -1.84 -10.74
C PHE A 30 -4.15 -2.69 -10.39
N HIS A 31 -3.91 -3.89 -9.87
CA HIS A 31 -4.94 -4.85 -9.50
C HIS A 31 -4.73 -5.33 -8.07
N SER A 32 -5.83 -5.50 -7.31
CA SER A 32 -5.82 -6.20 -6.02
C SER A 32 -6.80 -7.36 -6.11
N ASN A 33 -6.34 -8.59 -5.89
CA ASN A 33 -7.23 -9.74 -5.84
C ASN A 33 -7.47 -10.13 -4.38
N SER A 34 -8.49 -9.54 -3.76
CA SER A 34 -8.86 -9.81 -2.38
C SER A 34 -10.33 -9.55 -2.10
N THR A 35 -10.86 -10.24 -1.09
CA THR A 35 -12.19 -10.01 -0.50
C THR A 35 -12.12 -9.54 0.95
N LEU A 36 -10.91 -9.28 1.45
CA LEU A 36 -10.68 -8.78 2.81
C LEU A 36 -11.06 -7.30 2.93
N GLY A 37 -10.97 -6.76 4.15
CA GLY A 37 -11.25 -5.36 4.42
C GLY A 37 -10.36 -4.38 3.65
N ASP A 38 -10.84 -3.15 3.55
CA ASP A 38 -10.13 -2.04 2.91
C ASP A 38 -8.82 -1.71 3.64
N SER A 39 -7.95 -0.98 2.94
CA SER A 39 -6.79 -0.33 3.52
C SER A 39 -7.19 0.84 4.43
N THR A 40 -6.27 1.29 5.29
CA THR A 40 -6.44 2.44 6.18
C THR A 40 -5.25 3.39 6.02
N VAL A 41 -5.54 4.67 5.78
CA VAL A 41 -4.53 5.74 5.72
C VAL A 41 -4.92 6.82 6.73
N SER A 42 -4.07 7.06 7.72
CA SER A 42 -4.27 8.12 8.72
C SER A 42 -3.09 9.08 8.84
N GLY A 43 -1.91 8.70 8.34
CA GLY A 43 -0.75 9.59 8.26
C GLY A 43 -0.94 10.65 7.17
N ASN A 44 -0.44 11.86 7.40
CA ASN A 44 -0.41 12.89 6.37
C ASN A 44 0.45 12.43 5.19
N ASP A 45 0.05 12.77 3.95
CA ASP A 45 0.80 12.47 2.71
C ASP A 45 1.20 10.99 2.55
N SER A 46 0.37 10.08 3.07
CA SER A 46 0.66 8.65 3.17
C SER A 46 -0.15 7.80 2.19
N MET A 47 0.23 6.54 2.03
CA MET A 47 -0.39 5.63 1.07
C MET A 47 -0.48 4.20 1.62
N ALA A 48 -1.64 3.57 1.50
CA ALA A 48 -1.82 2.14 1.78
C ALA A 48 -2.34 1.42 0.54
N ILE A 49 -1.67 0.34 0.14
CA ILE A 49 -1.96 -0.44 -1.06
C ILE A 49 -2.07 -1.91 -0.68
N GLY A 50 -3.26 -2.48 -0.82
CA GLY A 50 -3.57 -3.87 -0.53
C GLY A 50 -4.60 -4.04 0.58
N PRO A 51 -5.22 -5.23 0.69
CA PRO A 51 -6.22 -5.50 1.72
C PRO A 51 -5.63 -5.32 3.12
N VAL A 52 -6.35 -4.62 4.01
CA VAL A 52 -5.96 -4.45 5.42
C VAL A 52 -4.61 -3.73 5.61
N ALA A 53 -4.01 -3.16 4.56
CA ALA A 53 -2.79 -2.37 4.67
C ALA A 53 -3.07 -1.10 5.49
N THR A 54 -2.16 -0.73 6.39
CA THR A 54 -2.30 0.43 7.28
C THR A 54 -1.07 1.33 7.15
N ALA A 55 -1.26 2.57 6.70
CA ALA A 55 -0.25 3.62 6.71
C ALA A 55 -0.65 4.69 7.73
N SER A 56 -0.11 4.57 8.94
CA SER A 56 -0.55 5.36 10.10
C SER A 56 0.37 6.53 10.48
N ALA A 57 1.61 6.54 9.96
CA ALA A 57 2.56 7.63 10.18
C ALA A 57 2.72 8.51 8.93
N ASP A 58 3.14 9.76 9.12
CA ASP A 58 3.26 10.74 8.03
C ASP A 58 4.30 10.32 6.97
N ASN A 59 4.00 10.61 5.70
CA ASN A 59 4.80 10.24 4.54
C ASN A 59 5.11 8.73 4.45
N ALA A 60 4.29 7.88 5.07
CA ALA A 60 4.52 6.44 5.10
C ALA A 60 3.80 5.72 3.96
N ILE A 61 4.40 4.63 3.48
CA ILE A 61 3.81 3.75 2.47
C ILE A 61 3.68 2.34 3.03
N ALA A 62 2.46 1.79 3.05
CA ALA A 62 2.20 0.39 3.34
C ALA A 62 1.77 -0.33 2.06
N LEU A 63 2.56 -1.31 1.59
CA LEU A 63 2.34 -2.02 0.34
C LEU A 63 2.32 -3.55 0.58
N GLY A 64 1.12 -4.14 0.61
CA GLY A 64 0.91 -5.57 0.82
C GLY A 64 -0.29 -5.89 1.73
N ASN A 65 -0.77 -7.13 1.68
CA ASN A 65 -1.85 -7.59 2.57
C ASN A 65 -1.44 -7.44 4.04
N GLY A 66 -2.16 -6.63 4.81
CA GLY A 66 -1.86 -6.39 6.22
C GLY A 66 -0.51 -5.69 6.49
N ALA A 67 0.10 -5.05 5.49
CA ALA A 67 1.31 -4.26 5.71
C ALA A 67 1.02 -3.08 6.66
N ASN A 68 1.91 -2.76 7.59
CA ASN A 68 1.75 -1.73 8.62
C ASN A 68 2.94 -0.76 8.62
N ALA A 69 2.76 0.42 8.04
CA ALA A 69 3.76 1.48 8.06
C ALA A 69 3.42 2.50 9.16
N SER A 70 4.06 2.34 10.32
CA SER A 70 3.81 3.12 11.55
C SER A 70 4.95 4.07 11.94
N ILE A 71 5.96 4.19 11.08
CA ILE A 71 7.10 5.09 11.24
C ILE A 71 7.06 6.17 10.16
N ALA A 72 7.31 7.43 10.51
CA ALA A 72 7.30 8.52 9.55
C ALA A 72 8.34 8.28 8.43
N ASN A 73 8.02 8.66 7.20
CA ASN A 73 8.90 8.52 6.04
C ASN A 73 9.34 7.06 5.75
N SER A 74 8.55 6.07 6.17
CA SER A 74 8.89 4.64 6.03
C SER A 74 8.11 3.93 4.93
N LEU A 75 8.63 2.77 4.49
CA LEU A 75 7.97 1.86 3.56
C LEU A 75 7.86 0.46 4.19
N ALA A 76 6.64 0.01 4.47
CA ALA A 76 6.35 -1.39 4.81
C ALA A 76 5.99 -2.14 3.52
N LEU A 77 6.86 -3.05 3.06
CA LEU A 77 6.67 -3.79 1.81
C LEU A 77 6.53 -5.30 2.07
N GLY A 78 5.36 -5.86 1.79
CA GLY A 78 5.08 -7.30 1.87
C GLY A 78 3.86 -7.67 2.72
N ASN A 79 3.48 -8.95 2.69
CA ASN A 79 2.38 -9.49 3.50
C ASN A 79 2.72 -9.45 4.99
N GLY A 80 1.97 -8.69 5.78
CA GLY A 80 2.20 -8.48 7.21
C GLY A 80 3.48 -7.71 7.54
N ALA A 81 4.14 -7.09 6.55
CA ALA A 81 5.35 -6.32 6.78
C ALA A 81 5.06 -5.15 7.72
N THR A 82 5.93 -4.89 8.70
CA THR A 82 5.77 -3.78 9.64
C THR A 82 7.05 -2.95 9.66
N THR A 83 6.93 -1.62 9.58
CA THR A 83 8.11 -0.77 9.73
C THR A 83 8.52 -0.66 11.19
N THR A 84 9.82 -0.60 11.42
CA THR A 84 10.42 -0.41 12.73
C THR A 84 11.39 0.76 12.68
N ALA A 85 11.77 1.29 13.85
CA ALA A 85 12.75 2.37 13.92
C ALA A 85 14.07 1.94 13.26
N ALA A 86 14.64 2.81 12.42
CA ALA A 86 15.92 2.55 11.78
C ALA A 86 17.02 2.34 12.83
N THR A 87 17.80 1.28 12.68
CA THR A 87 18.99 1.04 13.50
C THR A 87 20.22 1.29 12.65
N ALA A 88 20.95 2.36 12.97
CA ALA A 88 22.19 2.69 12.28
C ALA A 88 23.21 1.56 12.48
N THR A 89 23.71 1.01 11.38
CA THR A 89 24.82 0.04 11.40
C THR A 89 26.07 0.79 10.98
N ALA A 90 26.92 1.16 11.93
CA ALA A 90 28.09 1.99 11.64
C ALA A 90 29.25 1.19 11.02
N SER A 91 29.30 -0.12 11.23
CA SER A 91 30.41 -0.96 10.78
C SER A 91 30.06 -2.45 10.76
N GLY A 92 30.88 -3.25 10.08
CA GLY A 92 30.86 -4.71 10.18
C GLY A 92 32.27 -5.30 10.27
N LEU A 93 32.37 -6.51 10.83
CA LEU A 93 33.61 -7.27 10.89
C LEU A 93 33.71 -8.23 9.69
N VAL A 94 34.83 -8.19 8.98
CA VAL A 94 35.19 -9.22 8.00
C VAL A 94 36.58 -9.76 8.37
N ASN A 95 36.62 -11.04 8.75
CA ASN A 95 37.84 -11.74 9.16
C ASN A 95 38.67 -11.00 10.24
N GLY A 96 37.98 -10.39 11.22
CA GLY A 96 38.61 -9.64 12.32
C GLY A 96 38.91 -8.17 12.03
N THR A 97 38.82 -7.72 10.78
CA THR A 97 38.97 -6.31 10.42
C THR A 97 37.62 -5.61 10.46
N THR A 98 37.53 -4.46 11.13
CA THR A 98 36.32 -3.62 11.17
C THR A 98 36.30 -2.69 9.96
N TYR A 99 35.20 -2.71 9.21
CA TYR A 99 34.93 -1.82 8.09
C TYR A 99 33.83 -0.86 8.49
N ALA A 100 34.14 0.44 8.53
CA ALA A 100 33.13 1.48 8.73
C ALA A 100 32.29 1.65 7.46
N TYR A 101 30.97 1.72 7.63
CA TYR A 101 30.05 2.04 6.55
C TYR A 101 29.88 3.55 6.45
N ALA A 102 29.81 4.07 5.22
CA ALA A 102 29.80 5.52 4.97
C ALA A 102 28.43 6.20 5.14
N GLY A 103 27.37 5.45 5.46
CA GLY A 103 26.01 5.97 5.59
C GLY A 103 25.52 5.87 7.03
N THR A 104 25.30 7.03 7.66
CA THR A 104 24.49 7.18 8.89
C THR A 104 23.13 7.75 8.54
#